data_AF-A0A9C9GLE9-F1
#
_entry.id   AF-A0A9C9GLE9-F1
#
_cell.length_a   1.000
_cell.length_b   1.000
_cell.length_c   1.000
_cell.angle_alpha   90.00
_cell.angle_beta   90.00
_cell.angle_gamma   90.00
#
_symmetry.space_group_name_H-M   'P 1'
#
loop_
_entity.id
_entity.type
_entity.pdbx_description
1 polymer ?
#
loop_
_entity_poly.entity_id
_entity_poly.type
_entity_poly.pdbx_seq_one_letter_code
_entity_poly.pdbx_strand_id
1 'polypeptide(L)'
;MKTYLEKARHAWGESIPHWVLVLAQACDSNSQSHVANEIRYSTAVVNTVLKNTYKGSLKAIEQAVEGAFLSATVECPVIGTLASNDCLENQRKPYSSTNPLRVQLFIACRSCQNNVKNDLQGEQQ
;
A
#
# COMPACT_ATOMS: atom_id res chain seq x y z
N MET A 1 -0.84 -26.64 11.41
CA MET A 1 -0.02 -25.46 11.11
C MET A 1 -0.99 -24.34 10.77
N LYS A 2 -1.03 -23.21 11.48
CA LYS A 2 -2.00 -22.15 11.18
C LYS A 2 -1.47 -21.28 10.05
N THR A 3 -2.12 -21.34 8.90
CA THR A 3 -1.86 -20.49 7.73
C THR A 3 -2.07 -19.02 8.08
N TYR A 4 -1.46 -18.12 7.30
CA TYR A 4 -1.71 -16.69 7.41
C TYR A 4 -3.16 -16.36 7.08
N LEU A 5 -3.79 -17.08 6.13
CA LEU A 5 -5.20 -16.92 5.81
C LEU A 5 -6.12 -17.21 7.01
N GLU A 6 -5.88 -18.31 7.75
CA GLU A 6 -6.65 -18.63 8.96
C GLU A 6 -6.48 -17.57 10.05
N LYS A 7 -5.25 -17.06 10.23
CA LYS A 7 -4.97 -15.98 11.19
C LYS A 7 -5.71 -14.70 10.81
N ALA A 8 -5.69 -14.33 9.54
CA ALA A 8 -6.37 -13.15 9.04
C ALA A 8 -7.89 -13.27 9.23
N ARG A 9 -8.48 -14.42 8.87
CA ARG A 9 -9.92 -14.69 9.08
C ARG A 9 -10.31 -14.61 10.55
N HIS A 10 -9.49 -15.14 11.45
CA HIS A 10 -9.75 -15.04 12.89
C HIS A 10 -9.69 -13.58 13.40
N ALA A 11 -8.79 -12.76 12.87
CA ALA A 11 -8.60 -11.39 13.34
C ALA A 11 -9.61 -10.39 12.74
N TRP A 12 -9.98 -10.58 11.48
CA TRP A 12 -10.89 -9.69 10.75
C TRP A 12 -12.36 -10.15 10.81
N GLY A 13 -12.61 -11.44 11.09
CA GLY A 13 -13.96 -12.00 11.14
C GLY A 13 -14.62 -12.12 9.77
N GLU A 14 -15.94 -12.00 9.73
CA GLU A 14 -16.75 -12.14 8.51
C GLU A 14 -16.53 -11.01 7.49
N SER A 15 -16.09 -9.82 7.96
CA SER A 15 -15.89 -8.63 7.14
C SER A 15 -14.43 -8.41 6.75
N ILE A 16 -13.72 -9.49 6.38
CA ILE A 16 -12.33 -9.40 5.92
C ILE A 16 -12.24 -8.73 4.53
N PRO A 17 -11.47 -7.63 4.37
CA PRO A 17 -11.28 -7.00 3.07
C PRO A 17 -10.57 -7.93 2.07
N HIS A 18 -10.91 -7.80 0.78
CA HIS A 18 -10.33 -8.64 -0.27
C HIS A 18 -8.80 -8.52 -0.33
N TRP A 19 -8.25 -7.31 -0.24
CA TRP A 19 -6.80 -7.09 -0.25
C TRP A 19 -6.09 -7.78 0.92
N VAL A 20 -6.74 -7.92 2.09
CA VAL A 20 -6.17 -8.66 3.24
C VAL A 20 -6.11 -10.15 2.95
N LEU A 21 -7.13 -10.70 2.27
CA LEU A 21 -7.11 -12.11 1.83
C LEU A 21 -5.95 -12.35 0.88
N VAL A 22 -5.75 -11.46 -0.10
CA VAL A 22 -4.65 -11.53 -1.07
C VAL A 22 -3.30 -11.46 -0.36
N LEU A 23 -3.14 -10.53 0.59
CA LEU A 23 -1.92 -10.40 1.40
C LEU A 23 -1.63 -11.69 2.19
N ALA A 24 -2.65 -12.28 2.80
CA ALA A 24 -2.51 -13.52 3.58
C ALA A 24 -2.13 -14.71 2.68
N GLN A 25 -2.78 -14.86 1.52
CA GLN A 25 -2.47 -15.90 0.53
C GLN A 25 -1.07 -15.73 -0.05
N ALA A 26 -0.62 -14.50 -0.29
CA ALA A 26 0.75 -14.22 -0.71
C ALA A 26 1.76 -14.64 0.36
N CYS A 27 1.45 -14.43 1.65
CA CYS A 27 2.28 -14.89 2.78
C CYS A 27 2.22 -16.40 3.02
N ASP A 28 1.19 -17.09 2.55
CA ASP A 28 1.12 -18.55 2.57
C ASP A 28 1.92 -19.17 1.42
N SER A 29 1.95 -18.49 0.27
CA SER A 29 2.67 -18.94 -0.94
C SER A 29 4.16 -18.59 -0.91
N ASN A 30 4.53 -17.52 -0.22
CA ASN A 30 5.89 -17.00 -0.10
C ASN A 30 6.24 -16.70 1.37
N SER A 31 7.49 -16.36 1.65
CA SER A 31 7.83 -15.88 3.00
C SER A 31 7.22 -14.50 3.27
N GLN A 32 6.81 -14.25 4.52
CA GLN A 32 6.32 -12.93 4.95
C GLN A 32 7.34 -11.81 4.68
N SER A 33 8.64 -12.10 4.76
CA SER A 33 9.72 -11.16 4.43
C SER A 33 9.73 -10.80 2.95
N HIS A 34 9.52 -11.78 2.06
CA HIS A 34 9.40 -11.53 0.63
C HIS A 34 8.18 -10.64 0.33
N VAL A 35 7.01 -11.00 0.87
CA VAL A 35 5.78 -10.21 0.68
C VAL A 35 5.92 -8.78 1.19
N ALA A 36 6.55 -8.60 2.35
CA ALA A 36 6.80 -7.28 2.93
C ALA A 36 7.68 -6.41 2.00
N ASN A 37 8.71 -7.01 1.39
CA ASN A 37 9.57 -6.32 0.44
C ASN A 37 8.80 -5.90 -0.83
N GLU A 38 7.96 -6.77 -1.38
CA GLU A 38 7.16 -6.47 -2.58
C GLU A 38 6.24 -5.26 -2.39
N ILE A 39 5.58 -5.15 -1.23
CA ILE A 39 4.71 -4.01 -0.91
C ILE A 39 5.48 -2.81 -0.32
N ARG A 40 6.81 -2.93 -0.18
CA ARG A 40 7.71 -1.89 0.38
C ARG A 40 7.32 -1.47 1.82
N TYR A 41 7.02 -2.45 2.66
CA TYR A 41 6.73 -2.29 4.09
C TYR A 41 7.54 -3.27 4.95
N SER A 42 7.53 -3.09 6.26
CA SER A 42 8.19 -4.03 7.17
C SER A 42 7.32 -5.26 7.45
N THR A 43 7.97 -6.39 7.77
CA THR A 43 7.29 -7.61 8.20
C THR A 43 6.39 -7.40 9.42
N ALA A 44 6.79 -6.49 10.32
CA ALA A 44 5.99 -6.10 11.48
C ALA A 44 4.67 -5.43 11.07
N VAL A 45 4.70 -4.56 10.04
CA VAL A 45 3.47 -3.96 9.49
C VAL A 45 2.58 -5.05 8.90
N VAL A 46 3.11 -5.95 8.07
CA VAL A 46 2.34 -7.08 7.51
C VAL A 46 1.70 -7.91 8.64
N ASN A 47 2.45 -8.24 9.69
CA ASN A 47 1.94 -9.02 10.82
C ASN A 47 0.81 -8.30 11.58
N THR A 48 0.96 -7.01 11.85
CA THR A 48 -0.07 -6.21 12.55
C THR A 48 -1.32 -6.02 11.69
N VAL A 49 -1.17 -5.88 10.37
CA VAL A 49 -2.28 -5.84 9.42
C VAL A 49 -3.05 -7.18 9.39
N LEU A 50 -2.35 -8.31 9.28
CA LEU A 50 -2.99 -9.64 9.31
C LEU A 50 -3.67 -9.92 10.66
N LYS A 51 -3.21 -9.30 11.74
CA LYS A 51 -3.83 -9.37 13.08
C LYS A 51 -4.90 -8.31 13.31
N ASN A 52 -5.21 -7.46 12.33
CA ASN A 52 -6.15 -6.36 12.49
C ASN A 52 -5.82 -5.41 13.66
N THR A 53 -4.53 -5.16 13.92
CA THR A 53 -4.04 -4.29 15.00
C THR A 53 -3.20 -3.11 14.50
N TYR A 54 -3.05 -2.98 13.19
CA TYR A 54 -2.29 -1.88 12.59
C TYR A 54 -3.04 -0.55 12.75
N LYS A 55 -2.38 0.44 13.37
CA LYS A 55 -2.95 1.77 13.65
C LYS A 55 -2.60 2.82 12.59
N GLY A 56 -1.82 2.46 11.58
CA GLY A 56 -1.46 3.36 10.49
C GLY A 56 -2.55 3.42 9.41
N SER A 57 -2.23 4.05 8.28
CA SER A 57 -3.15 4.12 7.14
C SER A 57 -3.29 2.74 6.48
N LEU A 58 -4.44 2.09 6.69
CA LEU A 58 -4.78 0.83 6.01
C LEU A 58 -4.92 1.04 4.49
N LYS A 59 -5.43 2.20 4.05
CA LYS A 59 -5.55 2.57 2.63
C LYS A 59 -4.21 2.57 1.90
N ALA A 60 -3.14 3.02 2.56
CA ALA A 60 -1.79 2.98 1.98
C ALA A 60 -1.23 1.55 1.88
N ILE A 61 -1.67 0.64 2.76
CA ILE A 61 -1.32 -0.79 2.66
C ILE A 61 -2.13 -1.44 1.56
N GLU A 62 -3.43 -1.19 1.50
CA GLU A 62 -4.35 -1.67 0.47
C GLU A 62 -3.81 -1.34 -0.92
N GLN A 63 -3.54 -0.07 -1.21
CA GLN A 63 -2.98 0.35 -2.50
C GLN A 63 -1.62 -0.29 -2.82
N ALA A 64 -0.78 -0.56 -1.81
CA ALA A 64 0.50 -1.23 -2.01
C ALA A 64 0.30 -2.72 -2.35
N VAL A 65 -0.63 -3.38 -1.68
CA VAL A 65 -1.02 -4.78 -1.93
C VAL A 65 -1.67 -4.91 -3.31
N GLU A 66 -2.59 -4.00 -3.65
CA GLU A 66 -3.25 -3.97 -4.95
C GLU A 66 -2.25 -3.77 -6.09
N GLY A 67 -1.30 -2.83 -5.93
CA GLY A 67 -0.26 -2.61 -6.93
C GLY A 67 0.69 -3.81 -7.08
N ALA A 68 1.07 -4.45 -5.98
CA ALA A 68 2.02 -5.56 -6.00
C ALA A 68 1.42 -6.90 -6.47
N PHE A 69 0.19 -7.22 -6.03
CA PHE A 69 -0.39 -8.56 -6.21
C PHE A 69 -1.65 -8.61 -7.08
N LEU A 70 -2.33 -7.48 -7.29
CA LEU A 70 -3.54 -7.39 -8.11
C LEU A 70 -3.31 -6.62 -9.41
N SER A 71 -2.06 -6.29 -9.73
CA SER A 71 -1.68 -5.50 -10.92
C SER A 71 -2.46 -4.20 -11.05
N ALA A 72 -2.86 -3.59 -9.92
CA ALA A 72 -3.57 -2.33 -9.95
C ALA A 72 -2.64 -1.22 -10.45
N THR A 73 -3.14 -0.46 -11.42
CA THR A 73 -2.43 0.66 -12.04
C THR A 73 -3.20 1.96 -11.84
N VAL A 74 -2.47 3.07 -11.81
CA VAL A 74 -3.01 4.41 -11.73
C VAL A 74 -2.43 5.28 -12.84
N GLU A 75 -3.18 6.30 -13.22
CA GLU A 75 -2.71 7.34 -14.14
C GLU A 75 -2.00 8.44 -13.36
N CYS A 76 -0.67 8.54 -13.51
CA CYS A 76 0.11 9.63 -12.96
C CYS A 76 0.21 10.78 -13.97
N PRO A 77 -0.06 12.03 -13.56
CA PRO A 77 0.06 13.19 -14.46
C PRO A 77 1.49 13.46 -14.95
N VAL A 78 2.52 12.83 -14.36
CA VAL A 78 3.93 13.03 -14.72
C VAL A 78 4.53 11.85 -15.47
N ILE A 79 4.22 10.61 -15.03
CA ILE A 79 4.81 9.38 -15.59
C ILE A 79 3.88 8.72 -16.62
N GLY A 80 2.56 8.96 -16.55
CA GLY A 80 1.54 8.17 -17.23
C GLY A 80 1.12 6.97 -16.36
N THR A 81 0.75 5.86 -17.01
CA THR A 81 0.33 4.63 -16.34
C THR A 81 1.48 4.00 -15.54
N LEU A 82 1.27 3.78 -14.23
CA LEU A 82 2.20 3.04 -13.37
C LEU A 82 1.44 2.20 -12.34
N ALA A 83 2.12 1.23 -11.74
CA ALA A 83 1.53 0.41 -10.68
C ALA A 83 1.25 1.25 -9.42
N SER A 84 0.17 0.94 -8.70
CA SER A 84 -0.28 1.69 -7.52
C SER A 84 0.78 1.75 -6.40
N ASN A 85 1.56 0.67 -6.24
CA ASN A 85 2.67 0.60 -5.29
C ASN A 85 3.82 1.54 -5.67
N ASP A 86 4.14 1.69 -6.96
CA ASP A 86 5.14 2.64 -7.44
C ASP A 86 4.65 4.09 -7.31
N CYS A 87 3.34 4.34 -7.52
CA CYS A 87 2.75 5.64 -7.23
C CYS A 87 2.95 6.01 -5.75
N LEU A 88 2.62 5.10 -4.83
CA LEU A 88 2.84 5.27 -3.40
C LEU A 88 4.30 5.53 -3.04
N GLU A 89 5.24 4.80 -3.67
CA GLU A 89 6.66 5.03 -3.43
C GLU A 89 7.06 6.46 -3.82
N ASN A 90 6.64 6.91 -5.01
CA ASN A 90 6.91 8.26 -5.48
C ASN A 90 6.33 9.34 -4.56
N GLN A 91 5.17 9.09 -3.94
CA GLN A 91 4.56 10.01 -2.96
C GLN A 91 5.32 10.08 -1.63
N ARG A 92 5.96 8.99 -1.19
CA ARG A 92 6.73 8.94 0.08
C ARG A 92 8.09 9.61 -0.03
N LYS A 93 8.58 9.71 -1.26
CA LYS A 93 9.94 10.14 -1.58
C LYS A 93 10.11 11.64 -1.28
N PRO A 94 11.12 12.07 -0.49
CA PRO A 94 11.28 13.48 -0.08
C PRO A 94 11.61 14.38 -1.27
N TYR A 95 11.50 15.70 -1.13
CA TYR A 95 11.94 16.62 -2.19
C TYR A 95 13.43 16.41 -2.54
N SER A 96 13.76 16.56 -3.83
CA SER A 96 15.13 16.48 -4.34
C SER A 96 15.29 17.44 -5.51
N SER A 97 16.21 18.39 -5.39
CA SER A 97 16.51 19.41 -6.42
C SER A 97 17.43 18.91 -7.53
N THR A 98 18.08 17.76 -7.35
CA THR A 98 19.08 17.22 -8.29
C THR A 98 18.48 16.40 -9.42
N ASN A 99 17.17 16.09 -9.36
CA ASN A 99 16.48 15.31 -10.38
C ASN A 99 15.18 16.01 -10.81
N PRO A 100 15.09 16.53 -12.06
CA PRO A 100 13.91 17.23 -12.55
C PRO A 100 12.62 16.42 -12.49
N LEU A 101 12.68 15.10 -12.70
CA LEU A 101 11.52 14.22 -12.58
C LEU A 101 11.03 14.16 -11.13
N ARG A 102 11.95 14.09 -10.16
CA ARG A 102 11.61 14.08 -8.72
C ARG A 102 11.00 15.41 -8.28
N VAL A 103 11.43 16.53 -8.85
CA VAL A 103 10.82 17.85 -8.64
C VAL A 103 9.38 17.85 -9.16
N GLN A 104 9.17 17.42 -10.41
CA GLN A 104 7.84 17.35 -11.03
C GLN A 104 6.89 16.44 -10.24
N LEU A 105 7.34 15.25 -9.88
CA LEU A 105 6.56 14.31 -9.06
C LEU A 105 6.21 14.92 -7.70
N PHE A 106 7.16 15.56 -7.02
CA PHE A 106 6.90 16.15 -5.70
C PHE A 106 5.86 17.27 -5.75
N ILE A 107 5.85 18.08 -6.81
CA ILE A 107 4.85 19.13 -7.01
C ILE A 107 3.50 18.50 -7.35
N ALA A 108 3.45 17.63 -8.36
CA ALA A 108 2.21 17.03 -8.84
C ALA A 108 1.53 16.15 -7.79
N CYS A 109 2.28 15.36 -7.01
CA CYS A 109 1.72 14.49 -5.98
C CYS A 109 0.93 15.26 -4.92
N ARG A 110 1.25 16.53 -4.62
CA ARG A 110 0.54 17.31 -3.59
C ARG A 110 -0.91 17.64 -3.94
N SER A 111 -1.24 17.75 -5.22
CA SER A 111 -2.60 18.00 -5.72
C SER A 111 -3.19 16.81 -6.47
N CYS A 112 -2.48 15.68 -6.53
CA CYS A 112 -2.93 14.50 -7.27
C CYS A 112 -4.05 13.77 -6.53
N GLN A 113 -5.09 13.36 -7.28
CA GLN A 113 -6.22 12.58 -6.77
C GLN A 113 -5.79 11.24 -6.16
N ASN A 114 -4.67 10.67 -6.61
CA ASN A 114 -4.17 9.38 -6.15
C ASN A 114 -3.36 9.48 -4.84
N ASN A 115 -3.21 10.69 -4.27
CA ASN A 115 -2.42 10.90 -3.06
C ASN A 115 -3.17 10.41 -1.81
N VAL A 116 -2.61 9.42 -1.12
CA VAL A 116 -3.20 8.85 0.12
C VAL A 116 -3.33 9.84 1.26
N LYS A 117 -2.57 10.94 1.24
CA LYS A 117 -2.67 12.01 2.24
C LYS A 117 -3.78 13.00 1.92
N ASN A 118 -4.16 13.14 0.65
CA ASN A 118 -5.20 14.08 0.23
C ASN A 118 -6.61 13.60 0.66
N ASP A 119 -6.77 12.28 0.81
CA ASP A 119 -8.00 11.66 1.30
C ASP A 119 -8.25 11.93 2.81
N LEU A 120 -7.21 12.27 3.57
CA LEU A 120 -7.30 12.59 5.01
C LEU A 120 -7.69 14.06 5.28
N GLN A 121 -7.94 14.86 4.25
CA GLN A 121 -8.35 16.26 4.39
C GLN A 121 -9.87 16.47 4.21
N GLY A 122 -10.65 15.39 4.11
CA GLY A 122 -12.12 15.41 3.98
C GLY A 122 -12.92 15.34 5.29
N GLU A 123 -12.30 15.20 6.46
CA GLU A 123 -12.99 15.04 7.76
C GLU A 123 -12.73 16.21 8.75
N GLN A 124 -12.34 17.39 8.27
CA GLN A 124 -12.32 18.61 9.09
C GLN A 124 -12.96 19.77 8.34
N GLN A 125 -14.30 19.79 8.33
CA GLN A 125 -15.09 21.02 8.24
C GLN A 125 -16.08 21.05 9.40
#